data_AF-A0A8H4B762-F1
#
_entry.id   AF-A0A8H4B762-F1
#
_cell.length_a   1.000
_cell.length_b   1.000
_cell.length_c   1.000
_cell.angle_alpha   90.00
_cell.angle_beta   90.00
_cell.angle_gamma   90.00
#
_symmetry.space_group_name_H-M   'P 1'
#
loop_
_entity.id
_entity.type
_entity.pdbx_description
1 polymer ?
#
loop_
_entity_poly.entity_id
_entity_poly.type
_entity_poly.pdbx_seq_one_letter_code
_entity_poly.pdbx_strand_id
1 'polypeptide(L)'
;MSDSKVLPPPNQDLESLCYLETMFAEHGFDDGFRDGERSGELEGRIFGCEKAFDLGKEIGFYSGCVDMWTQLATQHPETVPQKAIKQIEGLKKLVNEFPTFNDHDADLFALKDKMKNKLRVISSLLGVNQKYMMTEKPKMTY
;
A
#
# COMPACT_ATOMS: atom_id res chain seq x y z
N MET A 1 31.59 -6.27 -30.34
CA MET A 1 30.87 -5.31 -31.21
C MET A 1 31.32 -3.92 -30.78
N SER A 2 31.83 -3.16 -31.73
CA SER A 2 32.75 -2.04 -31.55
C SER A 2 32.18 -0.85 -30.79
N ASP A 3 32.93 -0.39 -29.79
CA ASP A 3 32.84 0.97 -29.22
C ASP A 3 32.99 2.00 -30.35
N SER A 4 31.87 2.52 -30.83
CA SER A 4 31.88 3.71 -31.67
C SER A 4 32.14 4.89 -30.74
N LYS A 5 33.43 5.24 -30.59
CA LYS A 5 33.83 6.55 -30.07
C LYS A 5 33.22 7.59 -30.99
N VAL A 6 32.12 8.20 -30.55
CA VAL A 6 31.54 9.38 -31.20
C VAL A 6 32.60 10.47 -31.11
N LEU A 7 33.36 10.66 -32.20
CA LEU A 7 34.30 11.76 -32.31
C LEU A 7 33.47 13.06 -32.31
N PRO A 8 33.88 14.07 -31.53
CA PRO A 8 33.20 15.37 -31.57
C PRO A 8 33.24 15.90 -33.01
N PRO A 9 32.14 16.50 -33.50
CA PRO A 9 32.05 16.97 -34.88
C PRO A 9 33.20 17.92 -35.20
N PRO A 10 33.83 17.81 -36.39
CA PRO A 10 34.96 18.65 -36.75
C PRO A 10 34.48 20.09 -36.96
N ASN A 11 35.18 21.04 -36.32
CA ASN A 11 34.84 22.46 -36.12
C ASN A 11 33.81 22.70 -35.01
N GLN A 12 34.23 22.57 -33.75
CA GLN A 12 33.53 23.21 -32.64
C GLN A 12 33.88 24.69 -32.62
N ASP A 13 32.88 25.53 -32.84
CA ASP A 13 32.98 26.97 -32.63
C ASP A 13 33.31 27.25 -31.15
N LEU A 14 34.19 28.22 -30.86
CA LEU A 14 34.54 28.59 -29.47
C LEU A 14 33.29 28.98 -28.67
N GLU A 15 32.28 29.51 -29.36
CA GLU A 15 30.98 29.83 -28.80
C GLU A 15 30.23 28.58 -28.30
N SER A 16 30.37 27.43 -28.97
CA SER A 16 29.76 26.16 -28.54
C SER A 16 30.35 25.62 -27.23
N LEU A 17 31.61 25.93 -26.92
CA LEU A 17 32.23 25.57 -25.63
C LEU A 17 31.60 26.34 -24.46
N CYS A 18 31.12 27.56 -24.69
CA CYS A 18 30.42 28.33 -23.66
C CYS A 18 29.04 27.74 -23.31
N TYR A 19 28.42 27.00 -24.24
CA TYR A 19 27.12 26.33 -24.03
C TYR A 19 27.23 24.87 -23.59
N LEU A 20 28.44 24.34 -23.47
CA LEU A 20 28.67 22.91 -23.25
C LEU A 20 28.09 22.41 -21.92
N GLU A 21 28.21 23.21 -20.85
CA GLU A 21 27.63 22.88 -19.55
C GLU A 21 26.11 22.79 -19.62
N THR A 22 25.45 23.79 -20.23
CA THR A 22 24.00 23.81 -20.43
C THR A 22 23.55 22.62 -21.24
N MET A 23 24.24 22.32 -22.34
CA MET A 23 23.94 21.16 -23.19
C MET A 23 24.00 19.84 -22.42
N PHE A 24 25.07 19.61 -21.64
CA PHE A 24 25.18 18.39 -20.84
C PHE A 24 24.17 18.33 -19.68
N ALA A 25 23.82 19.48 -19.09
CA ALA A 25 22.79 19.55 -18.06
C ALA A 25 21.41 19.20 -18.63
N GLU A 26 21.07 19.72 -19.80
CA GLU A 26 19.83 19.40 -20.51
C GLU A 26 19.78 17.92 -20.91
N HIS A 27 20.86 17.39 -21.49
CA HIS A 27 20.94 15.96 -21.81
C HIS A 27 20.82 15.07 -20.58
N GLY A 28 21.51 15.41 -19.49
CA GLY A 28 21.42 14.67 -18.23
C GLY A 28 20.03 14.73 -17.62
N PHE A 29 19.34 15.86 -17.74
CA PHE A 29 17.95 16.01 -17.33
C PHE A 29 17.02 15.13 -18.17
N ASP A 30 17.11 15.19 -19.51
CA ASP A 30 16.26 14.42 -20.42
C ASP A 30 16.44 12.92 -20.24
N ASP A 31 17.69 12.46 -20.12
CA ASP A 31 18.00 11.05 -19.86
C ASP A 31 17.51 10.62 -18.47
N GLY A 32 17.77 11.42 -17.44
CA GLY A 32 17.30 11.15 -16.07
C GLY A 32 15.78 11.15 -15.95
N PHE A 33 15.09 12.05 -16.64
CA PHE A 33 13.63 12.13 -16.67
C PHE A 33 13.03 10.90 -17.34
N ARG A 34 13.54 10.52 -18.53
CA ARG A 34 13.08 9.33 -19.26
C ARG A 34 13.27 8.05 -18.45
N ASP A 35 14.44 7.88 -17.84
CA ASP A 35 14.73 6.70 -17.03
C ASP A 35 13.94 6.71 -15.72
N GLY A 36 13.76 7.89 -15.11
CA GLY A 36 12.93 8.10 -13.93
C GLY A 36 11.45 7.79 -14.17
N GLU A 37 10.88 8.17 -15.31
CA GLU A 37 9.49 7.87 -15.65
C GLU A 37 9.28 6.35 -15.76
N ARG A 38 10.15 5.65 -16.50
CA ARG A 38 10.06 4.20 -16.66
C ARG A 38 10.27 3.44 -15.35
N SER A 39 11.29 3.81 -14.59
CA SER A 39 11.60 3.14 -13.32
C SER A 39 10.56 3.44 -12.24
N GLY A 40 10.08 4.68 -12.19
CA GLY A 40 9.07 5.14 -11.25
C GLY A 40 7.72 4.43 -11.41
N GLU A 41 7.27 4.17 -12.64
CA GLU A 41 6.05 3.40 -12.88
C GLU A 41 6.17 1.97 -12.30
N LEU A 42 7.28 1.30 -12.59
CA LEU A 42 7.53 -0.07 -12.13
C LEU A 42 7.66 -0.12 -10.60
N GLU A 43 8.47 0.76 -10.02
CA GLU A 43 8.67 0.84 -8.58
C GLU A 43 7.37 1.18 -7.85
N GLY A 44 6.62 2.16 -8.35
CA GLY A 44 5.32 2.55 -7.78
C GLY A 44 4.31 1.41 -7.80
N ARG A 45 4.26 0.64 -8.90
CA ARG A 45 3.39 -0.54 -9.00
C ARG A 45 3.80 -1.63 -8.01
N ILE A 46 5.08 -1.96 -7.93
CA ILE A 46 5.62 -2.94 -6.99
C ILE A 46 5.30 -2.53 -5.56
N PHE A 47 5.65 -1.29 -5.20
CA PHE A 47 5.42 -0.74 -3.87
C PHE A 47 3.92 -0.74 -3.51
N GLY A 48 3.07 -0.31 -4.43
CA GLY A 48 1.62 -0.32 -4.26
C GLY A 48 1.08 -1.72 -3.98
N CYS A 49 1.51 -2.73 -4.75
CA CYS A 49 1.13 -4.12 -4.55
C CYS A 49 1.57 -4.65 -3.18
N GLU A 50 2.82 -4.42 -2.76
CA GLU A 50 3.29 -4.87 -1.45
C GLU A 50 2.49 -4.23 -0.30
N LYS A 51 2.27 -2.92 -0.37
CA LYS A 51 1.54 -2.19 0.67
C LYS A 51 0.07 -2.58 0.72
N ALA A 52 -0.57 -2.72 -0.44
CA ALA A 52 -1.95 -3.17 -0.53
C ALA A 52 -2.10 -4.61 0.01
N PHE A 53 -1.15 -5.50 -0.27
CA PHE A 53 -1.16 -6.86 0.26
C PHE A 53 -1.02 -6.90 1.79
N ASP A 54 -0.07 -6.12 2.34
CA ASP A 54 0.11 -6.01 3.79
C ASP A 54 -1.16 -5.49 4.47
N LEU A 55 -1.79 -4.47 3.89
CA LEU A 55 -3.03 -3.91 4.39
C LEU A 55 -4.19 -4.91 4.28
N GLY A 56 -4.33 -5.55 3.12
CA GLY A 56 -5.37 -6.52 2.81
C GLY A 56 -5.35 -7.73 3.74
N LYS A 57 -4.17 -8.24 4.13
CA LYS A 57 -4.06 -9.30 5.14
C LYS A 57 -4.69 -8.89 6.48
N GLU A 58 -4.41 -7.67 6.93
CA GLU A 58 -4.93 -7.16 8.20
C GLU A 58 -6.45 -6.94 8.13
N ILE A 59 -6.95 -6.37 7.03
CA ILE A 59 -8.40 -6.19 6.84
C ILE A 59 -9.11 -7.55 6.72
N GLY A 60 -8.51 -8.52 6.02
CA GLY A 60 -9.01 -9.89 5.91
C GLY A 60 -9.08 -10.59 7.27
N PHE A 61 -8.09 -10.39 8.14
CA PHE A 61 -8.15 -10.88 9.52
C PHE A 61 -9.33 -10.27 10.30
N TYR A 62 -9.59 -8.98 10.14
CA TYR A 62 -10.76 -8.33 10.76
C TYR A 62 -12.08 -8.90 10.23
N SER A 63 -12.17 -9.13 8.91
CA SER A 63 -13.33 -9.79 8.29
C SER A 63 -13.58 -11.18 8.88
N GLY A 64 -12.54 -12.02 8.96
CA GLY A 64 -12.68 -13.36 9.52
C GLY A 64 -13.14 -13.36 10.99
N CYS A 65 -12.64 -12.41 11.79
CA CYS A 65 -13.09 -12.22 13.16
C CYS A 65 -14.58 -11.82 13.24
N VAL A 66 -15.01 -10.89 12.39
CA VAL A 66 -16.41 -10.47 12.28
C VAL A 66 -17.30 -11.65 11.91
N ASP A 67 -16.93 -12.44 10.90
CA ASP A 67 -17.73 -13.58 10.44
C ASP A 67 -17.85 -14.64 11.53
N MET A 68 -16.73 -15.01 12.15
CA MET A 68 -16.68 -15.99 13.25
C MET A 68 -17.56 -15.55 14.43
N TRP A 69 -17.43 -14.31 14.90
CA TRP A 69 -18.22 -13.84 16.04
C TRP A 69 -19.68 -13.61 15.71
N THR A 70 -20.01 -13.22 14.48
CA THR A 70 -21.40 -13.10 14.03
C THR A 70 -22.08 -14.47 14.00
N GLN A 71 -21.39 -15.49 13.49
CA GLN A 71 -21.88 -16.86 13.51
C GLN A 71 -22.03 -17.38 14.94
N LEU A 72 -21.06 -17.12 15.82
CA LEU A 72 -21.12 -17.50 17.24
C LEU A 72 -22.32 -16.86 17.93
N ALA A 73 -22.57 -15.56 17.71
CA ALA A 73 -23.72 -14.85 18.28
C ALA A 73 -25.06 -15.40 17.79
N THR A 74 -25.10 -15.94 16.56
CA THR A 74 -26.30 -16.53 15.96
C THR A 74 -26.57 -17.93 16.54
N GLN A 75 -25.53 -18.74 16.73
CA GLN A 75 -25.66 -20.10 17.23
C GLN A 75 -25.79 -20.16 18.75
N HIS A 76 -25.16 -19.22 19.46
CA HIS A 76 -25.07 -19.15 20.92
C HIS A 76 -25.30 -17.72 21.44
N PRO A 77 -26.55 -17.21 21.40
CA PRO A 77 -26.86 -15.81 21.75
C PRO A 77 -26.46 -15.40 23.17
N GLU A 78 -26.41 -16.35 24.11
CA GLU A 78 -25.99 -16.16 25.50
C GLU A 78 -24.48 -15.96 25.66
N THR A 79 -23.69 -16.39 24.68
CA THR A 79 -22.21 -16.35 24.75
C THR A 79 -21.66 -14.98 24.34
N VAL A 80 -22.38 -14.23 23.51
CA VAL A 80 -21.93 -12.94 22.97
C VAL A 80 -22.76 -11.80 23.57
N PRO A 81 -22.18 -10.91 24.39
CA PRO A 81 -22.92 -9.80 24.97
C PRO A 81 -23.52 -8.87 23.91
N GLN A 82 -24.74 -8.37 24.12
CA GLN A 82 -25.40 -7.44 23.18
C GLN A 82 -24.56 -6.20 22.82
N LYS A 83 -23.75 -5.71 23.78
CA LYS A 83 -22.81 -4.61 23.54
C LYS A 83 -21.72 -4.99 22.54
N ALA A 84 -21.23 -6.23 22.56
CA ALA A 84 -20.25 -6.74 21.62
C ALA A 84 -20.87 -6.87 20.22
N ILE A 85 -22.10 -7.35 20.10
CA ILE A 85 -22.83 -7.47 18.82
C ILE A 85 -22.86 -6.12 18.08
N LYS A 86 -23.26 -5.03 18.77
CA LYS A 86 -23.26 -3.68 18.18
C LYS A 86 -21.88 -3.24 17.70
N GLN A 87 -20.81 -3.62 18.41
CA GLN A 87 -19.45 -3.28 17.99
C GLN A 87 -19.01 -4.12 16.79
N ILE A 88 -19.36 -5.40 16.74
CA ILE A 88 -19.10 -6.31 15.62
C ILE A 88 -19.80 -5.79 14.35
N GLU A 89 -21.07 -5.41 14.43
CA GLU A 89 -21.80 -4.79 13.30
C GLU A 89 -21.10 -3.52 12.79
N GLY A 90 -20.63 -2.68 13.71
CA GLY A 90 -19.86 -1.49 13.35
C GLY A 90 -18.52 -1.81 12.69
N LEU A 91 -17.87 -2.93 13.05
CA LEU A 91 -16.61 -3.36 12.43
C LEU A 91 -16.90 -3.94 11.04
N LYS A 92 -17.96 -4.75 10.91
CA LYS A 92 -18.46 -5.28 9.64
C LYS A 92 -18.72 -4.17 8.64
N LYS A 93 -19.36 -3.08 9.07
CA LYS A 93 -19.61 -1.91 8.22
C LYS A 93 -18.31 -1.30 7.71
N LEU A 94 -17.32 -1.09 8.59
CA LEU A 94 -16.01 -0.53 8.19
C LEU A 94 -15.25 -1.44 7.23
N VAL A 95 -15.32 -2.76 7.42
CA VAL A 95 -14.71 -3.74 6.50
C VAL A 95 -15.39 -3.69 5.13
N ASN A 96 -16.72 -3.61 5.09
CA ASN A 96 -17.47 -3.54 3.83
C ASN A 96 -17.31 -2.21 3.08
N GLU A 97 -17.08 -1.11 3.81
CA GLU A 97 -16.82 0.21 3.24
C GLU A 97 -15.34 0.41 2.86
N PHE A 98 -14.47 -0.54 3.19
CA PHE A 98 -13.05 -0.42 2.87
C PHE A 98 -12.85 -0.42 1.34
N PRO A 99 -12.10 0.54 0.77
CA PRO A 99 -11.95 0.67 -0.67
C PRO A 99 -11.40 -0.60 -1.33
N THR A 100 -12.02 -1.02 -2.43
CA THR A 100 -11.60 -2.17 -3.26
C THR A 100 -10.71 -1.76 -4.43
N PHE A 101 -10.56 -0.46 -4.64
CA PHE A 101 -9.69 0.16 -5.63
C PHE A 101 -8.88 1.29 -4.98
N ASN A 102 -7.84 1.74 -5.68
CA ASN A 102 -7.01 2.86 -5.21
C ASN A 102 -7.80 4.16 -5.25
N ASP A 103 -8.20 4.66 -4.09
CA ASP A 103 -8.89 5.93 -3.91
C ASP A 103 -7.90 6.95 -3.32
N HIS A 104 -7.64 8.03 -4.07
CA HIS A 104 -6.68 9.06 -3.69
C HIS A 104 -7.16 9.94 -2.52
N ASP A 105 -8.46 9.99 -2.27
CA ASP A 105 -9.06 10.79 -1.19
C ASP A 105 -9.21 9.97 0.11
N ALA A 106 -9.09 8.64 0.02
CA ALA A 106 -9.27 7.74 1.16
C ALA A 106 -8.00 7.61 2.00
N ASP A 107 -8.08 7.97 3.28
CA ASP A 107 -7.04 7.64 4.26
C ASP A 107 -7.18 6.18 4.73
N LEU A 108 -6.55 5.29 3.97
CA LEU A 108 -6.56 3.84 4.22
C LEU A 108 -5.94 3.49 5.59
N PHE A 109 -4.96 4.25 6.06
CA PHE A 109 -4.30 4.01 7.35
C PHE A 109 -5.17 4.43 8.52
N ALA A 110 -5.88 5.55 8.41
CA ALA A 110 -6.86 5.96 9.41
C ALA A 110 -8.03 4.96 9.50
N LEU A 111 -8.53 4.47 8.36
CA LEU A 111 -9.56 3.41 8.33
C LEU A 111 -9.08 2.13 9.01
N LYS A 112 -7.88 1.68 8.68
CA LYS A 112 -7.21 0.55 9.34
C LYS A 112 -7.09 0.73 10.84
N ASP A 113 -6.63 1.89 11.32
CA ASP A 113 -6.48 2.16 12.75
C ASP A 113 -7.84 2.22 13.47
N LYS A 114 -8.86 2.77 12.82
CA LYS A 114 -10.24 2.74 13.31
C LYS A 114 -10.75 1.31 13.47
N MET A 115 -10.49 0.43 12.50
CA MET A 115 -10.82 -1.00 12.59
C MET A 115 -10.05 -1.71 13.70
N LYS A 116 -8.74 -1.47 13.81
CA LYS A 116 -7.88 -2.02 14.89
C LYS A 116 -8.42 -1.65 16.28
N ASN A 117 -8.80 -0.38 16.47
CA ASN A 117 -9.33 0.08 17.75
C ASN A 117 -10.67 -0.58 18.07
N LYS A 118 -11.54 -0.75 17.07
CA LYS A 118 -12.82 -1.44 17.25
C LYS A 118 -12.64 -2.93 17.56
N LEU A 119 -11.68 -3.61 16.91
CA LEU A 119 -11.30 -4.98 17.25
C LEU A 119 -10.86 -5.10 18.71
N ARG A 120 -10.03 -4.17 19.20
CA ARG A 120 -9.61 -4.16 20.62
C ARG A 120 -10.80 -4.05 21.56
N VAL A 121 -11.74 -3.15 21.28
CA VAL A 121 -12.97 -3.02 22.08
C VAL A 121 -13.78 -4.32 22.07
N ILE A 122 -13.97 -4.94 20.91
CA ILE A 122 -14.69 -6.22 20.81
C ILE A 122 -13.97 -7.31 21.60
N SER A 123 -12.64 -7.41 21.47
CA SER A 123 -11.81 -8.39 22.17
C SER A 123 -11.96 -8.28 23.68
N SER A 124 -11.94 -7.05 24.21
CA SER A 124 -12.20 -6.79 25.63
C SER A 124 -13.60 -7.17 26.07
N LEU A 125 -14.63 -6.89 25.25
CA LEU A 125 -16.02 -7.26 25.57
C LEU A 125 -16.27 -8.77 25.55
N LEU A 126 -15.54 -9.50 24.70
CA LEU A 126 -15.62 -10.96 24.59
C LEU A 126 -14.66 -11.69 25.54
N GLY A 127 -13.78 -10.98 26.24
CA GLY A 127 -12.77 -11.59 27.11
C GLY A 127 -11.71 -12.40 26.35
N VAL A 128 -11.47 -12.09 25.07
CA VAL A 128 -10.48 -12.78 24.22
C VAL A 128 -9.31 -11.87 23.91
N ASN A 129 -8.15 -12.45 23.58
CA ASN A 129 -6.99 -11.70 23.10
C ASN A 129 -6.78 -11.97 21.61
N GLN A 130 -7.57 -11.29 20.77
CA GLN A 130 -7.37 -11.29 19.33
C GLN A 130 -6.44 -10.16 18.92
N LYS A 131 -5.31 -10.52 18.31
CA LYS A 131 -4.34 -9.56 17.81
C LYS A 131 -3.84 -10.02 16.46
N TYR A 132 -3.97 -9.14 15.48
CA TYR A 132 -3.33 -9.35 14.21
C TYR A 132 -1.80 -9.26 14.39
N MET A 133 -1.11 -10.32 13.98
CA MET A 133 0.35 -10.38 13.95
C MET A 133 0.79 -10.52 12.50
N MET A 134 1.54 -9.53 12.00
CA MET A 134 2.22 -9.65 10.72
C MET A 134 3.29 -10.74 10.84
N THR A 135 3.06 -11.90 10.23
CA THR A 135 4.13 -12.84 9.89
C THR A 135 4.79 -12.41 8.58
N GLU A 136 6.00 -12.92 8.34
CA GLU A 136 6.98 -12.47 7.32
C GLU A 136 6.37 -11.90 6.03
N LYS A 137 7.00 -10.84 5.51
CA LYS A 137 6.63 -10.28 4.21
C LYS A 137 6.72 -11.39 3.16
N PRO A 138 5.64 -11.67 2.41
CA PRO A 138 5.73 -12.60 1.30
C PRO A 138 6.79 -12.08 0.34
N LYS A 139 7.67 -12.97 -0.12
CA LYS A 139 8.54 -12.66 -1.25
C LYS A 139 7.65 -12.60 -2.49
N MET A 140 7.21 -11.40 -2.83
CA MET A 140 6.56 -11.16 -4.11
C MET A 140 7.60 -11.43 -5.20
N THR A 141 7.28 -12.32 -6.13
CA THR A 141 8.10 -12.58 -7.31
C THR A 141 7.62 -11.64 -8.41
N TYR A 142 8.48 -10.71 -8.82
CA TYR A 142 8.23 -9.74 -9.88
C TYR A 142 9.04 -10.08 -11.12
#